data_AF-A0A2M7X681-F1
#
_entry.id   AF-A0A2M7X681-F1
#
_cell.length_a   1.000
_cell.length_b   1.000
_cell.length_c   1.000
_cell.angle_alpha   90.00
_cell.angle_beta   90.00
_cell.angle_gamma   90.00
#
_symmetry.space_group_name_H-M   'P 1'
#
loop_
_entity.id
_entity.type
_entity.pdbx_description
1 polymer ?
#
loop_
_entity_poly.entity_id
_entity_poly.type
_entity_poly.pdbx_seq_one_letter_code
_entity_poly.pdbx_strand_id
1 'polypeptide(L)'
;WSEDPAKFVGSSLSPAKVKGVDVLPRREAKVFVPEDQLSLAIGKGGQNVRLAAKLTGWKIDVRSLSRPDEVLAEGIAEVEAAVEEKNIEIEKKEE
;
A
#
# COMPACT_ATOMS: atom_id res chain seq x y z
N TRP A 1 3.73 -0.39 -18.14
CA TRP A 1 3.29 0.79 -17.37
C TRP A 1 1.78 0.91 -17.59
N SER A 2 0.99 1.02 -16.52
CA SER A 2 -0.47 1.21 -16.61
C SER A 2 -0.80 2.60 -16.12
N GLU A 3 -1.66 3.32 -16.84
CA GLU A 3 -2.13 4.66 -16.48
C GLU A 3 -3.08 4.63 -15.27
N ASP A 4 -3.65 3.46 -14.95
CA ASP A 4 -4.49 3.25 -13.77
C ASP A 4 -3.63 3.03 -12.50
N PRO A 5 -3.75 3.88 -11.46
CA PRO A 5 -3.02 3.71 -10.21
C PRO A 5 -3.32 2.37 -9.52
N ALA A 6 -4.56 1.86 -9.66
CA ALA A 6 -4.95 0.54 -9.16
C ALA A 6 -4.12 -0.59 -9.80
N LYS A 7 -3.96 -0.56 -11.12
CA LYS A 7 -3.15 -1.55 -11.85
C LYS A 7 -1.67 -1.37 -11.55
N PHE A 8 -1.21 -0.13 -11.36
CA PHE A 8 0.18 0.16 -11.05
C PHE A 8 0.60 -0.38 -9.68
N VAL A 9 -0.23 -0.16 -8.65
CA VAL A 9 -0.05 -0.74 -7.31
C VAL A 9 -0.13 -2.27 -7.37
N GLY A 10 -1.15 -2.82 -8.02
CA GLY A 10 -1.29 -4.27 -8.17
C GLY A 10 -0.11 -4.94 -8.88
N SER A 11 0.45 -4.28 -9.90
CA SER A 11 1.64 -4.78 -10.61
C SER A 11 2.92 -4.67 -9.78
N SER A 12 3.00 -3.69 -8.89
CA SER A 12 4.17 -3.47 -8.03
C SER A 12 4.30 -4.50 -6.91
N LEU A 13 3.20 -5.21 -6.59
CA LEU A 13 3.18 -6.33 -5.65
C LEU A 13 3.50 -7.69 -6.30
N SER A 14 3.79 -7.73 -7.59
CA SER A 14 4.27 -8.94 -8.28
C SER A 14 5.51 -9.47 -7.53
N PRO A 15 5.55 -10.75 -7.10
CA PRO A 15 4.88 -11.96 -7.62
C PRO A 15 3.51 -12.32 -7.01
N ALA A 16 2.98 -11.56 -6.04
CA ALA A 16 1.73 -11.91 -5.36
C ALA A 16 0.49 -11.65 -6.23
N LYS A 17 -0.49 -12.55 -6.19
CA LYS A 17 -1.76 -12.39 -6.91
C LYS A 17 -2.72 -11.50 -6.14
N VAL A 18 -2.92 -10.30 -6.66
CA VAL A 18 -3.89 -9.33 -6.15
C VAL A 18 -5.28 -9.62 -6.68
N LYS A 19 -6.29 -9.60 -5.81
CA LYS A 19 -7.70 -9.84 -6.18
C LYS A 19 -8.49 -8.55 -6.32
N GLY A 20 -8.16 -7.54 -5.54
CA GLY A 20 -8.78 -6.22 -5.62
C GLY A 20 -7.83 -5.14 -5.12
N VAL A 21 -7.95 -3.94 -5.69
CA VAL A 21 -7.22 -2.76 -5.26
C VAL A 21 -8.22 -1.61 -5.14
N ASP A 22 -8.40 -1.11 -3.93
CA ASP A 22 -9.16 0.08 -3.62
C ASP A 22 -8.22 1.27 -3.49
N VAL A 23 -8.32 2.19 -4.45
CA VAL A 23 -7.56 3.43 -4.47
C VAL A 23 -8.33 4.48 -3.69
N LEU A 24 -7.70 5.02 -2.66
CA LEU A 24 -8.25 6.01 -1.74
C LEU A 24 -7.70 7.41 -2.05
N PRO A 25 -8.43 8.47 -1.64
CA PRO A 25 -7.89 9.83 -1.68
C PRO A 25 -6.64 9.93 -0.80
N ARG A 26 -5.67 10.77 -1.21
CA ARG A 26 -4.32 10.94 -0.59
C ARG A 26 -3.27 9.88 -0.90
N ARG A 27 -3.25 9.35 -2.14
CA ARG A 27 -2.25 8.36 -2.59
C ARG A 27 -2.23 7.11 -1.71
N GLU A 28 -3.38 6.72 -1.18
CA GLU A 28 -3.53 5.49 -0.41
C GLU A 28 -4.14 4.40 -1.30
N ALA A 29 -3.66 3.17 -1.15
CA ALA A 29 -4.15 2.02 -1.90
C ALA A 29 -4.30 0.82 -0.95
N LYS A 30 -5.54 0.35 -0.79
CA LYS A 30 -5.86 -0.88 -0.08
C LYS A 30 -5.86 -2.03 -1.06
N VAL A 31 -5.12 -3.06 -0.73
CA VAL A 31 -4.93 -4.21 -1.62
C VAL A 31 -5.44 -5.45 -0.93
N PHE A 32 -6.38 -6.13 -1.58
CA PHE A 32 -6.94 -7.37 -1.07
C PHE A 32 -6.29 -8.56 -1.78
N VAL A 33 -5.62 -9.38 -0.99
CA VAL A 33 -4.98 -10.63 -1.42
C VAL A 33 -5.59 -11.82 -0.69
N PRO A 34 -5.60 -13.02 -1.28
CA PRO A 34 -6.01 -14.21 -0.56
C PRO A 34 -4.95 -14.57 0.51
N GLU A 35 -5.37 -15.27 1.57
CA GLU A 35 -4.55 -15.53 2.76
C GLU A 35 -3.26 -16.31 2.45
N ASP A 36 -3.30 -17.21 1.47
CA ASP A 36 -2.14 -17.95 0.96
C ASP A 36 -1.06 -17.05 0.34
N GLN A 37 -1.48 -15.90 -0.21
CA GLN A 37 -0.58 -14.92 -0.83
C GLN A 37 -0.25 -13.75 0.10
N LEU A 38 -0.85 -13.67 1.29
CA LEU A 38 -0.65 -12.54 2.21
C LEU A 38 0.82 -12.40 2.61
N SER A 39 1.43 -13.51 3.03
CA SER A 39 2.84 -13.55 3.40
C SER A 39 3.76 -13.22 2.21
N LEU A 40 3.41 -13.66 1.00
CA LEU A 40 4.18 -13.36 -0.22
C LEU A 40 4.05 -11.88 -0.62
N ALA A 41 2.85 -11.31 -0.52
CA ALA A 41 2.56 -9.92 -0.83
C ALA A 41 3.30 -8.97 0.13
N ILE A 42 3.28 -9.26 1.42
CA ILE A 42 4.02 -8.51 2.45
C ILE A 42 5.54 -8.69 2.26
N GLY A 43 5.96 -9.93 2.01
CA GLY A 43 7.36 -10.33 1.98
C GLY A 43 7.97 -10.44 3.38
N LYS A 44 9.19 -10.95 3.47
CA LYS A 44 9.88 -11.14 4.77
C LYS A 44 10.06 -9.79 5.48
N GLY A 45 9.34 -9.57 6.58
CA GLY A 45 9.37 -8.33 7.35
C GLY A 45 8.80 -7.11 6.60
N GLY A 46 7.84 -7.30 5.68
CA GLY A 46 7.21 -6.19 4.96
C GLY A 46 8.09 -5.53 3.89
N GLN A 47 9.15 -6.20 3.44
CA GLN A 47 10.08 -5.62 2.47
C GLN A 47 9.46 -5.46 1.08
N ASN A 48 8.61 -6.39 0.65
CA ASN A 48 7.99 -6.33 -0.67
C ASN A 48 7.00 -5.17 -0.76
N VAL A 49 6.13 -5.05 0.24
CA VAL A 49 5.20 -3.94 0.41
C VAL A 49 5.91 -2.58 0.50
N ARG A 50 7.03 -2.49 1.23
CA ARG A 50 7.85 -1.27 1.29
C ARG A 50 8.48 -0.88 -0.05
N LEU A 51 9.00 -1.85 -0.80
CA LEU A 51 9.56 -1.60 -2.12
C LEU A 51 8.48 -1.15 -3.11
N ALA A 52 7.32 -1.81 -3.10
CA ALA A 52 6.17 -1.42 -3.93
C ALA A 52 5.69 -0.01 -3.59
N ALA A 53 5.60 0.34 -2.31
CA ALA A 53 5.22 1.66 -1.86
C ALA A 53 6.24 2.71 -2.32
N LYS A 54 7.54 2.45 -2.17
CA LYS A 54 8.61 3.35 -2.62
C LYS A 54 8.63 3.52 -4.15
N LEU A 55 8.37 2.44 -4.90
CA LEU A 55 8.33 2.47 -6.36
C LEU A 55 7.12 3.25 -6.89
N THR A 56 5.96 3.08 -6.25
CA THR A 56 4.73 3.75 -6.67
C THR A 56 4.64 5.18 -6.13
N GLY A 57 5.20 5.44 -4.94
CA GLY A 57 4.96 6.66 -4.18
C GLY A 57 3.57 6.69 -3.53
N TRP A 58 2.98 5.52 -3.27
CA TRP A 58 1.65 5.36 -2.66
C TRP A 58 1.77 4.63 -1.32
N LYS A 59 0.89 4.96 -0.39
CA LYS A 59 0.71 4.17 0.83
C LYS A 59 -0.04 2.89 0.49
N ILE A 60 0.59 1.75 0.69
CA ILE A 60 0.00 0.44 0.36
C ILE A 60 -0.40 -0.24 1.67
N ASP A 61 -1.66 -0.64 1.77
CA ASP A 61 -2.23 -1.41 2.88
C ASP A 61 -2.69 -2.77 2.34
N VAL A 62 -1.91 -3.82 2.62
CA VAL A 62 -2.22 -5.19 2.18
C VAL A 62 -3.04 -5.90 3.23
N ARG A 63 -4.24 -6.34 2.82
CA ARG A 63 -5.20 -7.05 3.66
C ARG A 63 -5.58 -8.38 3.07
N SER A 64 -5.93 -9.32 3.94
CA SER A 64 -6.48 -10.59 3.48
C SER A 64 -7.95 -10.43 3.09
N LEU A 65 -8.39 -11.12 2.03
CA LEU A 65 -9.81 -11.19 1.65
C LEU A 65 -10.67 -11.86 2.73
N SER A 66 -10.11 -12.87 3.41
CA SER A 66 -10.80 -13.63 4.44
C SER A 66 -10.97 -12.84 5.74
N ARG A 67 -10.02 -11.95 6.05
CA ARG A 67 -9.97 -11.14 7.27
C ARG A 67 -9.52 -9.72 6.94
N PRO A 68 -10.41 -8.88 6.42
CA PRO A 68 -10.10 -7.48 6.11
C PRO A 68 -9.94 -6.60 7.36
N ASP A 69 -10.45 -7.06 8.52
CA ASP A 69 -10.32 -6.37 9.81
C ASP A 69 -8.94 -6.59 10.46
N GLU A 70 -8.21 -7.63 10.06
CA GLU A 70 -6.89 -7.96 10.59
C GLU A 70 -5.84 -7.07 9.91
N VAL A 71 -5.39 -6.06 10.64
CA VAL A 71 -4.35 -5.13 10.18
C VAL A 71 -2.98 -5.63 10.64
N LEU A 72 -2.16 -6.05 9.69
CA LEU A 72 -0.78 -6.43 9.93
C LEU A 72 0.13 -5.20 9.78
N ALA A 73 0.89 -4.87 10.81
CA ALA A 73 1.84 -3.75 10.78
C ALA A 73 2.84 -3.88 9.62
N GLU A 74 3.23 -5.10 9.26
CA GLU A 74 4.15 -5.36 8.14
C GLU A 74 3.49 -5.20 6.76
N GLY A 75 2.17 -5.29 6.69
CA GLY A 75 1.39 -5.12 5.46
C GLY A 75 1.08 -3.67 5.11
N ILE A 76 1.41 -2.74 6.00
CA ILE A 76 1.31 -1.30 5.75
C ILE A 76 2.69 -0.75 5.44
N ALA A 77 2.84 -0.21 4.23
CA ALA A 77 3.98 0.66 3.91
C ALA A 77 3.50 2.08 3.67
N GLU A 78 3.94 2.98 4.54
CA GLU A 78 3.86 4.41 4.33
C GLU A 78 5.15 4.89 3.66
N VAL A 79 4.99 5.72 2.62
CA VAL A 79 6.11 6.41 1.98
C VAL A 79 6.28 7.80 2.59
N GLU A 80 7.54 8.20 2.81
CA GLU A 80 7.93 9.53 3.31
C GLU A 80 7.28 10.68 2.52
N ALA A 81 7.02 10.51 1.22
CA ALA A 81 6.34 11.52 0.41
C ALA A 81 4.93 11.91 0.93
N ALA A 82 4.19 10.97 1.51
CA ALA A 82 2.88 11.26 2.12
C ALA A 82 3.02 11.88 3.52
N VAL A 83 4.16 11.63 4.19
CA VAL A 83 4.50 12.24 5.48
C VAL A 83 4.88 13.71 5.28
N GLU A 84 5.59 14.02 4.20
CA GLU A 84 5.97 15.38 3.81
C GLU A 84 4.73 16.26 3.54
N GLU A 85 3.77 15.78 2.74
CA GLU A 85 2.51 16.52 2.47
C GLU A 85 1.71 16.76 3.76
N LYS A 86 1.70 15.79 4.69
CA LYS A 86 1.05 15.94 5.99
C LYS A 86 1.77 16.93 6.90
N ASN A 87 3.09 16.92 6.93
CA ASN A 87 3.88 17.87 7.72
C ASN A 87 3.67 19.30 7.20
N ILE A 88 3.68 19.50 5.88
CA ILE A 88 3.41 20.81 5.27
C ILE A 88 1.98 21.30 5.58
N GLU A 89 1.00 20.41 5.60
CA GLU A 89 -0.40 20.75 5.92
C GLU A 89 -0.62 21.02 7.42
N ILE A 90 0.15 20.37 8.30
CA ILE A 90 0.15 20.65 9.74
C ILE A 90 0.78 22.03 10.01
N GLU A 91 1.94 22.33 9.41
CA GLU A 91 2.59 23.64 9.57
C GLU A 91 1.71 24.80 9.06
N LYS A 92 1.00 24.61 7.94
CA LYS A 92 0.05 25.62 7.43
C LYS A 92 -1.19 25.86 8.28
N LYS A 93 -1.47 24.98 9.25
CA LYS A 93 -2.67 25.09 10.11
C LYS A 93 -2.38 25.74 11.45
N GLU A 94 -1.09 25.93 11.78
CA GLU A 94 -0.63 26.60 13.01
C GLU A 94 -0.33 28.10 12.81
N GLU A 95 -0.38 28.63 11.59
CA GLU A 95 -0.25 30.07 11.25
C GLU A 95 -1.63 30.72 11.01
#